data_AF-A0A285XVW5-F1
#
_entry.id   AF-A0A285XVW5-F1
#
_cell.length_a   1.000
_cell.length_b   1.000
_cell.length_c   1.000
_cell.angle_alpha   90.00
_cell.angle_beta   90.00
_cell.angle_gamma   90.00
#
_symmetry.space_group_name_H-M   'P 1'
#
loop_
_entity.id
_entity.type
_entity.pdbx_description
1 polymer ?
#
loop_
_entity_poly.entity_id
_entity_poly.type
_entity_poly.pdbx_seq_one_letter_code
_entity_poly.pdbx_strand_id
1 'polypeptide(L)'
;MIDVVCHVAIADDWEMSRGFGEYEVATRGVPLEPGGYVRATVPERVDAVVAERFGDLSIPLLRIDLSVAGLEAAGVRVEWVDGDPRVHGAIPMDPEVVLAEVPIPMGRRT
;
A
#
# COMPACT_ATOMS: atom_id res chain seq x y z
N MET A 1 19.37 4.82 2.25
CA MET A 1 18.63 3.56 2.12
C MET A 1 17.16 3.96 2.13
N ILE A 2 16.32 3.44 1.24
CA ILE A 2 14.93 3.91 1.19
C ILE A 2 14.20 3.20 2.33
N ASP A 3 14.05 3.89 3.46
CA ASP A 3 13.45 3.34 4.68
C ASP A 3 11.90 3.31 4.62
N VAL A 4 11.34 3.73 3.48
CA VAL A 4 9.90 3.86 3.24
C VAL A 4 9.52 3.29 1.88
N VAL A 5 8.46 2.46 1.85
CA VAL A 5 7.79 2.03 0.63
C VAL A 5 6.33 2.46 0.68
N CYS A 6 5.69 2.69 -0.47
CA CYS A 6 4.33 3.18 -0.55
C CYS A 6 3.39 2.10 -1.08
N HIS A 7 2.25 1.91 -0.44
CA HIS A 7 1.12 1.16 -1.00
C HIS A 7 0.00 2.13 -1.40
N VAL A 8 -0.71 1.84 -2.49
CA VAL A 8 -1.91 2.60 -2.90
C VAL A 8 -3.14 1.76 -2.60
N ALA A 9 -3.97 2.25 -1.67
CA ALA A 9 -5.20 1.60 -1.24
C ALA A 9 -6.43 2.41 -1.66
N ILE A 10 -7.56 1.72 -1.85
CA ILE A 10 -8.87 2.36 -1.84
C ILE A 10 -9.17 2.80 -0.40
N ALA A 11 -9.61 4.04 -0.22
CA ALA A 11 -9.79 4.61 1.13
C ALA A 11 -10.77 3.79 1.98
N ASP A 12 -11.89 3.36 1.39
CA ASP A 12 -12.90 2.57 2.11
C ASP A 12 -12.35 1.21 2.55
N ASP A 13 -11.62 0.50 1.68
CA ASP A 13 -10.99 -0.79 2.02
C ASP A 13 -10.01 -0.62 3.18
N TRP A 14 -9.20 0.46 3.14
CA TRP A 14 -8.24 0.78 4.19
C TRP A 14 -8.93 1.10 5.53
N GLU A 15 -9.96 1.93 5.52
CA GLU A 15 -10.73 2.27 6.73
C GLU A 15 -11.42 1.04 7.35
N MET A 16 -11.95 0.14 6.53
CA MET A 16 -12.57 -1.09 7.03
C MET A 16 -11.56 -2.02 7.73
N SER A 17 -10.32 -2.05 7.27
CA SER A 17 -9.25 -2.85 7.87
C SER A 17 -8.86 -2.40 9.28
N ARG A 18 -9.19 -1.16 9.70
CA ARG A 18 -8.94 -0.67 11.07
C ARG A 18 -9.57 -1.56 12.14
N GLY A 19 -10.76 -2.09 11.87
CA GLY A 19 -11.47 -2.96 12.81
C GLY A 19 -10.78 -4.32 13.02
N PHE A 20 -9.95 -4.74 12.08
CA PHE A 20 -9.22 -6.01 12.10
C PHE A 20 -7.77 -5.84 12.56
N GLY A 21 -7.21 -4.62 12.48
CA GLY A 21 -5.83 -4.32 12.86
C GLY A 21 -4.80 -4.62 11.75
N GLU A 22 -5.26 -5.17 10.63
CA GLU A 22 -4.42 -5.52 9.48
C GLU A 22 -5.13 -5.30 8.14
N TYR A 23 -4.35 -4.99 7.10
CA TYR A 23 -4.83 -4.78 5.74
C TYR A 23 -4.45 -5.97 4.83
N GLU A 24 -5.45 -6.59 4.23
CA GLU A 24 -5.32 -7.85 3.47
C GLU A 24 -5.73 -7.71 2.00
N VAL A 25 -5.43 -6.59 1.36
CA VAL A 25 -5.66 -6.40 -0.08
C VAL A 25 -4.33 -6.27 -0.80
N ALA A 26 -4.07 -7.18 -1.74
CA ALA A 26 -2.80 -7.21 -2.46
C ALA A 26 -2.66 -5.99 -3.40
N THR A 27 -3.75 -5.63 -4.07
CA THR A 27 -3.93 -4.43 -4.89
C THR A 27 -5.41 -4.29 -5.25
N ARG A 28 -5.81 -3.22 -5.95
CA ARG A 28 -7.21 -2.99 -6.36
C ARG A 28 -7.90 -4.26 -6.86
N GLY A 29 -8.99 -4.65 -6.18
CA GLY A 29 -9.83 -5.78 -6.58
C GLY A 29 -9.17 -7.16 -6.45
N VAL A 30 -8.00 -7.25 -5.81
CA VAL A 30 -7.25 -8.48 -5.60
C VAL A 30 -7.02 -8.65 -4.09
N PRO A 31 -7.74 -9.57 -3.42
CA PRO A 31 -7.47 -9.86 -2.02
C PRO A 31 -6.07 -10.45 -1.85
N LEU A 32 -5.52 -10.34 -0.65
CA LEU A 32 -4.30 -11.03 -0.29
C LEU A 32 -4.59 -12.51 -0.08
N GLU A 33 -4.06 -13.35 -0.95
CA GLU A 33 -4.13 -14.80 -0.80
C GLU A 33 -2.95 -15.34 0.04
N PRO A 34 -3.07 -16.52 0.67
CA PRO A 34 -1.97 -17.14 1.40
C PRO A 34 -0.70 -17.29 0.56
N GLY A 35 0.42 -16.76 1.06
CA GLY A 35 1.70 -16.74 0.32
C GLY A 35 1.79 -15.68 -0.77
N GLY A 36 0.77 -14.82 -0.90
CA GLY A 36 0.78 -13.63 -1.74
C GLY A 36 1.54 -12.46 -1.10
N TYR A 37 1.49 -11.32 -1.79
CA TYR A 37 2.12 -10.08 -1.31
C TYR A 37 1.28 -8.86 -1.68
N VAL A 38 1.34 -7.85 -0.82
CA VAL A 38 0.84 -6.51 -1.12
C VAL A 38 1.80 -5.80 -2.05
N ARG A 39 1.27 -5.24 -3.14
CA ARG A 39 2.02 -4.49 -4.13
C ARG A 39 2.35 -3.11 -3.56
N ALA A 40 3.63 -2.85 -3.34
CA ALA A 40 4.13 -1.54 -2.97
C ALA A 40 4.99 -0.97 -4.10
N THR A 41 5.37 0.28 -3.96
CA THR A 41 6.21 1.04 -4.88
C THR A 41 7.10 2.01 -4.11
N VAL A 42 8.11 2.60 -4.74
CA VAL A 42 8.83 3.74 -4.17
C VAL A 42 8.00 5.04 -4.25
N PRO A 43 8.21 6.03 -3.37
CA PRO A 43 7.45 7.28 -3.35
C PRO A 43 7.39 8.01 -4.71
N GLU A 44 8.50 8.05 -5.45
CA GLU A 44 8.56 8.74 -6.74
C GLU A 44 7.70 8.07 -7.85
N ARG A 45 7.26 6.83 -7.65
CA ARG A 45 6.50 6.04 -8.63
C ARG A 45 5.00 6.00 -8.34
N VAL A 46 4.54 6.57 -7.23
CA VAL A 46 3.13 6.52 -6.82
C VAL A 46 2.21 7.08 -7.89
N ASP A 47 2.51 8.25 -8.46
CA ASP A 47 1.67 8.88 -9.49
C ASP A 47 1.53 8.00 -10.73
N ALA A 48 2.60 7.31 -11.14
CA ALA A 48 2.57 6.37 -12.25
C ALA A 48 1.71 5.15 -11.93
N VAL A 49 1.83 4.57 -10.73
CA VAL A 49 0.98 3.45 -10.28
C VAL A 49 -0.49 3.85 -10.25
N VAL A 50 -0.81 5.05 -9.76
CA VAL A 50 -2.18 5.57 -9.76
C VAL A 50 -2.72 5.66 -11.18
N ALA A 51 -1.98 6.27 -12.12
CA ALA A 51 -2.40 6.39 -13.51
C ALA A 51 -2.59 5.02 -14.19
N GLU A 52 -1.64 4.09 -14.00
CA GLU A 52 -1.63 2.77 -14.64
C GLU A 52 -2.68 1.81 -14.07
N ARG A 53 -2.96 1.88 -12.76
CA ARG A 53 -3.75 0.86 -12.05
C ARG A 53 -5.06 1.35 -11.46
N PHE A 54 -5.22 2.66 -11.26
CA PHE A 54 -6.39 3.24 -10.62
C PHE A 54 -7.00 4.40 -11.43
N GLY A 55 -6.44 4.75 -12.60
CA GLY A 55 -6.86 5.92 -13.38
C GLY A 55 -8.29 5.86 -13.93
N ASP A 56 -8.90 4.68 -13.96
CA ASP A 56 -10.30 4.46 -14.33
C ASP A 56 -11.28 4.63 -13.14
N LEU A 57 -10.78 4.72 -11.92
CA LEU A 57 -11.60 4.86 -10.72
C LEU A 57 -11.99 6.31 -10.44
N SER A 58 -13.22 6.48 -9.95
CA SER A 58 -13.74 7.73 -9.40
C SER A 58 -14.02 7.64 -7.91
N ILE A 59 -13.26 6.81 -7.20
CA ILE A 59 -13.36 6.63 -5.74
C ILE A 59 -12.08 7.15 -5.05
N PRO A 60 -12.16 7.57 -3.78
CA PRO A 60 -11.00 8.08 -3.05
C PRO A 60 -9.90 7.02 -2.87
N LEU A 61 -8.65 7.46 -3.02
CA LEU A 61 -7.46 6.63 -2.84
C LEU A 61 -6.55 7.23 -1.76
N LEU A 62 -5.81 6.35 -1.09
CA LEU A 62 -4.77 6.71 -0.12
C LEU A 62 -3.41 6.20 -0.61
N ARG A 63 -2.38 7.02 -0.43
CA ARG A 63 -0.99 6.57 -0.36
C ARG A 63 -0.67 6.25 1.09
N ILE A 64 -0.28 5.02 1.35
CA ILE A 64 0.15 4.54 2.66
C ILE A 64 1.67 4.44 2.65
N ASP A 65 2.34 5.26 3.46
CA ASP A 65 3.79 5.24 3.62
C ASP A 65 4.14 4.22 4.71
N LEU A 66 4.88 3.18 4.33
CA LEU A 66 5.19 2.03 5.17
C LEU A 66 6.68 2.01 5.52
N SER A 67 6.97 1.84 6.81
CA SER A 67 8.32 1.59 7.32
C SER A 67 8.78 0.19 6.94
N VAL A 68 9.87 0.06 6.18
CA VAL A 68 10.44 -1.26 5.86
C VAL A 68 10.88 -1.97 7.15
N ALA A 69 11.56 -1.24 8.05
CA ALA A 69 12.01 -1.77 9.32
C ALA A 69 10.83 -2.15 10.24
N GLY A 70 9.75 -1.37 10.22
CA GLY A 70 8.53 -1.66 10.99
C GLY A 70 7.85 -2.94 10.50
N LEU A 71 7.71 -3.10 9.19
CA LEU A 71 7.19 -4.32 8.58
C LEU A 71 8.02 -5.54 8.99
N GLU A 72 9.35 -5.46 8.85
CA GLU A 72 10.25 -6.55 9.22
C GLU A 72 10.19 -6.89 10.72
N ALA A 73 10.10 -5.87 11.59
CA ALA A 73 9.95 -6.06 13.04
C ALA A 73 8.62 -6.73 13.40
N ALA A 74 7.55 -6.47 12.63
CA ALA A 74 6.26 -7.14 12.75
C ALA A 74 6.23 -8.54 12.09
N GLY A 75 7.35 -9.02 11.54
CA GLY A 75 7.45 -10.32 10.88
C GLY A 75 6.97 -10.35 9.43
N VAL A 76 6.72 -9.19 8.82
CA VAL A 76 6.31 -9.06 7.42
C VAL A 76 7.53 -8.79 6.55
N ARG A 77 7.87 -9.76 5.70
CA ARG A 77 9.06 -9.66 4.83
C ARG A 77 8.83 -8.67 3.69
N VAL A 78 9.79 -7.79 3.45
CA VAL A 78 9.85 -6.95 2.24
C VAL A 78 10.88 -7.53 1.27
N GLU A 79 10.46 -7.85 0.05
CA GLU A 79 11.34 -8.33 -1.02
C GLU A 79 11.34 -7.35 -2.19
N TRP A 80 12.52 -6.99 -2.67
CA TRP A 80 12.67 -6.12 -3.85
C TRP A 80 12.86 -6.96 -5.10
N VAL A 81 11.98 -6.79 -6.09
CA VAL A 81 12.06 -7.49 -7.38
C VAL A 81 11.93 -6.48 -8.50
N ASP A 82 12.95 -6.41 -9.36
CA ASP A 82 13.02 -5.47 -10.48
C ASP A 82 12.84 -3.98 -10.09
N GLY A 83 13.18 -3.64 -8.84
CA GLY A 83 13.04 -2.29 -8.28
C GLY A 83 11.72 -2.02 -7.57
N ASP A 84 10.76 -2.95 -7.61
CA ASP A 84 9.48 -2.83 -6.92
C ASP A 84 9.46 -3.66 -5.61
N PRO A 85 9.02 -3.07 -4.48
CA PRO A 85 8.89 -3.78 -3.23
C PRO A 85 7.62 -4.64 -3.17
N ARG A 86 7.77 -5.85 -2.63
CA ARG A 86 6.72 -6.83 -2.35
C ARG A 86 6.63 -7.03 -0.85
N VAL A 87 5.49 -6.72 -0.26
CA VAL A 87 5.22 -6.88 1.18
C VAL A 87 4.53 -8.24 1.38
N HIS A 88 5.26 -9.25 1.83
CA HIS A 88 4.80 -10.65 1.89
C HIS A 88 3.98 -10.91 3.16
N GLY A 89 2.73 -10.45 3.15
CA GLY A 89 1.78 -10.62 4.24
C GLY A 89 0.81 -9.46 4.32
N ALA A 90 -0.11 -9.54 5.28
CA ALA A 90 -0.98 -8.43 5.63
C ALA A 90 -0.14 -7.25 6.14
N ILE A 91 -0.61 -6.02 5.98
CA ILE A 91 0.05 -4.84 6.55
C ILE A 91 -0.55 -4.60 7.94
N PRO A 92 0.23 -4.73 9.04
CA PRO A 92 -0.23 -4.33 10.36
C PRO A 92 -0.49 -2.83 10.40
N MET A 93 -1.54 -2.41 11.09
CA MET A 93 -1.93 -1.00 11.18
C MET A 93 -1.26 -0.25 12.34
N ASP A 94 -0.17 -0.81 12.86
CA ASP A 94 0.62 -0.23 13.93
C ASP A 94 1.37 1.03 13.46
N PRO A 95 1.56 2.03 14.33
CA PRO A 95 2.26 3.28 13.98
C PRO A 95 3.75 3.08 13.65
N GLU A 96 4.33 1.94 14.04
CA GLU A 96 5.71 1.57 13.66
C GLU A 96 5.79 1.08 12.20
N VAL A 97 4.68 0.58 11.66
CA VAL A 97 4.53 0.13 10.27
C VAL A 97 3.98 1.24 9.39
N VAL A 98 2.87 1.85 9.78
CA VAL A 98 2.17 2.90 9.01
C VAL A 98 2.64 4.27 9.46
N LEU A 99 3.50 4.88 8.65
CA LEU A 99 4.12 6.18 8.95
C LEU A 99 3.24 7.37 8.55
N ALA A 100 2.52 7.23 7.44
CA ALA A 100 1.60 8.26 6.97
C ALA A 100 0.52 7.69 6.06
N GLU A 101 -0.63 8.37 6.06
CA GLU A 101 -1.77 8.09 5.20
C GLU A 101 -2.13 9.39 4.49
N VAL A 102 -1.86 9.44 3.19
CA VAL A 102 -1.96 10.66 2.41
C VAL A 102 -3.05 10.49 1.35
N PRO A 103 -4.13 11.27 1.40
CA PRO A 103 -5.12 11.29 0.34
C PRO A 103 -4.49 11.65 -1.00
N ILE A 104 -4.76 10.82 -2.01
CA ILE A 104 -4.32 11.09 -3.38
C ILE A 104 -5.40 11.94 -4.06
N PRO A 105 -5.09 13.16 -4.52
CA PRO A 105 -6.07 14.01 -5.19
C PRO A 105 -6.61 13.32 -6.44
N MET A 106 -7.93 13.22 -6.54
CA MET A 106 -8.56 12.74 -7.77
C MET A 106 -8.28 13.77 -8.87
N GLY A 107 -7.58 13.35 -9.92
CA GLY A 107 -7.37 14.17 -11.11
C GLY A 107 -8.73 14.62 -11.66
N ARG A 108 -8.95 15.93 -11.75
CA ARG A 108 -10.18 16.48 -12.33
C ARG A 108 -10.21 16.02 -13.80
N ARG A 109 -11.09 15.07 -14.14
CA ARG A 109 -11.34 14.68 -15.53
C ARG A 109 -11.78 15.96 -16.26
N THR A 110 -10.91 16.46 -17.14
CA THR A 110 -11.19 17.60 -18.02
C THR A 110 -11.85 17.10 -19.29
#